data_AF-A0A7C5JRM3-F1
#
_entry.id   AF-A0A7C5JRM3-F1
#
_cell.length_a   1.000
_cell.length_b   1.000
_cell.length_c   1.000
_cell.angle_alpha   90.00
_cell.angle_beta   90.00
_cell.angle_gamma   90.00
#
_symmetry.space_group_name_H-M   'P 1'
#
loop_
_entity.id
_entity.type
_entity.pdbx_description
1 polymer ?
#
loop_
_entity_poly.entity_id
_entity_poly.type
_entity_poly.pdbx_seq_one_letter_code
_entity_poly.pdbx_strand_id
1 'polypeptide(L)'
;MFYWSYRGIHIVLTNEEETDLVRRLAEGNAIDVVGYNVSPATRKTYERKMFAYLKNYLITRPDDFNKEYTFRSWWNEEARTLFPLFLDAYGRITKNATIGGYGGDPLLDDMMENVLHSENDDVYHVTLLRRRYFPWPTYVASGRLSFPSSIIEHVAGTVDNFVLMTSIFNIRFGHNFVRVSIPGKREEKHNNGMNADQ
;
A
#
# COMPACT_ATOMS: atom_id res chain seq x y z
N MET A 1 7.50 -12.40 5.37
CA MET A 1 7.41 -10.94 5.22
C MET A 1 7.44 -10.31 6.59
N PHE A 2 8.27 -9.28 6.76
CA PHE A 2 8.56 -8.66 8.05
C PHE A 2 8.11 -7.20 8.08
N TYR A 3 7.39 -6.84 9.15
CA TYR A 3 6.94 -5.47 9.40
C TYR A 3 7.67 -4.90 10.62
N TRP A 4 8.28 -3.73 10.45
CA TRP A 4 8.99 -3.02 11.50
C TRP A 4 8.37 -1.65 11.72
N SER A 5 8.24 -1.26 12.99
CA SER A 5 7.70 0.04 13.39
C SER A 5 8.46 0.58 14.59
N TYR A 6 8.97 1.81 14.47
CA TYR A 6 9.66 2.51 15.55
C TYR A 6 9.50 4.03 15.40
N ARG A 7 8.98 4.69 16.45
CA ARG A 7 8.78 6.16 16.51
C ARG A 7 8.07 6.76 15.28
N GLY A 8 7.10 6.04 14.72
CA GLY A 8 6.32 6.50 13.56
C GLY A 8 7.02 6.28 12.21
N ILE A 9 8.17 5.60 12.18
CA ILE A 9 8.80 5.10 10.96
C ILE A 9 8.40 3.64 10.79
N HIS A 10 7.95 3.28 9.58
CA HIS A 10 7.47 1.95 9.26
C HIS A 10 8.23 1.40 8.06
N ILE A 11 8.65 0.14 8.16
CA ILE A 11 9.33 -0.58 7.09
C ILE A 11 8.60 -1.90 6.86
N VAL A 12 8.40 -2.22 5.59
CA VAL A 12 8.00 -3.55 5.14
C VAL A 12 9.17 -4.12 4.35
N LEU A 13 9.65 -5.29 4.77
CA LEU A 13 10.62 -6.06 4.02
C LEU A 13 9.90 -7.18 3.27
N THR A 14 10.20 -7.34 1.99
CA THR A 14 9.74 -8.49 1.20
C THR A 14 10.31 -9.79 1.77
N ASN A 15 9.81 -10.95 1.32
CA ASN A 15 10.36 -12.23 1.76
C ASN A 15 11.86 -12.37 1.41
N GLU A 16 12.27 -11.85 0.25
CA GLU A 16 13.67 -11.86 -0.18
C GLU A 16 14.52 -10.97 0.72
N GLU A 17 14.09 -9.73 0.96
CA GLU A 17 14.81 -8.78 1.82
C GLU A 17 14.89 -9.22 3.27
N GLU A 18 13.81 -9.81 3.79
CA GLU A 18 13.80 -10.44 5.11
C GLU A 18 14.84 -11.56 5.15
N THR A 19 14.82 -12.46 4.17
CA THR A 19 15.77 -13.58 4.09
C THR A 19 17.21 -13.08 4.00
N ASP A 20 17.47 -12.06 3.20
CA ASP A 20 18.81 -11.48 3.04
C ASP A 20 19.27 -10.75 4.30
N LEU A 21 18.38 -10.05 5.01
CA LEU A 21 18.71 -9.47 6.30
C LEU A 21 18.99 -10.57 7.35
N VAL A 22 18.20 -11.64 7.39
CA VAL A 22 18.47 -12.78 8.29
C VAL A 22 19.83 -13.40 7.98
N ARG A 23 20.18 -13.60 6.69
CA ARG A 23 21.49 -14.10 6.27
C ARG A 23 22.63 -13.21 6.76
N ARG A 24 22.51 -11.89 6.62
CA ARG A 24 23.48 -10.92 7.14
C ARG A 24 23.66 -11.03 8.66
N LEU A 25 22.57 -11.28 9.39
CA LEU A 25 22.54 -11.39 10.86
C LEU A 25 22.90 -12.78 11.41
N ALA A 26 23.07 -13.78 10.53
CA ALA A 26 23.30 -15.18 10.92
C ALA A 26 24.77 -15.54 11.14
N GLU A 27 25.72 -14.63 10.83
CA GLU A 27 27.15 -14.70 11.19
C GLU A 27 27.80 -16.12 11.10
N GLY A 28 27.48 -16.89 10.05
CA GLY A 28 28.08 -18.21 9.78
C GLY A 28 27.15 -19.44 9.88
N ASN A 29 25.93 -19.31 10.42
CA ASN A 29 24.96 -20.41 10.49
C ASN A 29 23.95 -20.40 9.31
N ALA A 30 24.45 -20.32 8.08
CA ALA A 30 23.63 -20.05 6.89
C ALA A 30 22.72 -21.22 6.44
N ILE A 31 22.96 -22.45 6.91
CA ILE A 31 22.29 -23.66 6.41
C ILE A 31 20.82 -23.74 6.88
N ASP A 32 20.53 -23.42 8.14
CA ASP A 32 19.16 -23.38 8.69
C ASP A 32 18.37 -22.13 8.24
N VAL A 33 19.01 -21.22 7.51
CA VAL A 33 18.49 -19.90 7.13
C VAL A 33 17.90 -19.91 5.71
N VAL A 34 18.21 -20.93 4.90
CA VAL A 34 17.65 -21.08 3.55
C VAL A 34 16.13 -21.31 3.67
N GLY A 35 15.36 -20.28 3.34
CA GLY A 35 13.90 -20.32 3.26
C GLY A 35 13.13 -19.81 4.49
N TYR A 36 13.80 -19.37 5.57
CA TYR A 36 13.16 -18.89 6.80
C TYR A 36 11.98 -19.76 7.28
N ASN A 37 12.06 -21.07 7.03
CA ASN A 37 11.04 -22.04 7.38
C ASN A 37 11.49 -22.78 8.65
N VAL A 38 11.61 -22.01 9.73
CA VAL A 38 12.31 -22.40 10.96
C VAL A 38 11.34 -22.46 12.13
N SER A 39 11.74 -23.15 13.21
CA SER A 39 10.92 -23.24 14.43
C SER A 39 10.42 -21.86 14.90
N PRO A 40 9.23 -21.77 15.53
CA PRO A 40 8.71 -20.50 16.03
C PRO A 40 9.68 -19.75 16.95
N ALA A 41 10.49 -20.47 17.72
CA ALA A 41 11.51 -19.90 18.60
C ALA A 41 12.65 -19.23 17.80
N THR A 42 13.10 -19.86 16.72
CA THR A 42 14.15 -19.31 15.84
C THR A 42 13.63 -18.08 15.11
N ARG A 43 12.41 -18.13 14.58
CA ARG A 43 11.73 -16.99 13.95
C ARG A 43 11.69 -15.77 14.89
N LYS A 44 11.19 -15.95 16.10
CA LYS A 44 11.12 -14.88 17.11
C LYS A 44 12.50 -14.31 17.48
N THR A 45 13.54 -15.15 17.44
CA THR A 45 14.91 -14.71 17.71
C THR A 45 15.41 -13.79 16.60
N TYR A 46 15.19 -14.14 15.33
CA TYR A 46 15.61 -13.31 14.21
C TYR A 46 14.75 -12.05 14.07
N GLU A 47 13.45 -12.09 14.31
CA GLU A 47 12.60 -10.90 14.37
C GLU A 47 13.14 -9.87 15.39
N ARG A 48 13.59 -10.34 16.58
CA ARG A 48 14.23 -9.47 17.58
C ARG A 48 15.57 -8.90 17.10
N LYS A 49 16.40 -9.73 16.46
CA LYS A 49 17.69 -9.28 15.90
C LYS A 49 17.48 -8.24 14.79
N MET A 50 16.57 -8.49 13.86
CA MET A 50 16.19 -7.56 12.79
C MET A 50 15.67 -6.25 13.36
N PHE A 51 14.78 -6.32 14.37
CA PHE A 51 14.27 -5.12 15.02
C PHE A 51 15.38 -4.28 15.67
N ALA A 52 16.30 -4.93 16.39
CA ALA A 52 17.43 -4.26 17.02
C ALA A 52 18.41 -3.67 15.99
N TYR A 53 18.68 -4.41 14.91
CA TYR A 53 19.52 -3.97 13.81
C TYR A 53 18.96 -2.71 13.14
N LEU A 54 17.69 -2.74 12.69
CA LEU A 54 17.06 -1.60 12.02
C LEU A 54 16.99 -0.37 12.94
N LYS A 55 16.68 -0.57 14.22
CA LYS A 55 16.70 0.51 15.21
C LYS A 55 18.11 1.11 15.35
N ASN A 56 19.14 0.28 15.48
CA ASN A 56 20.51 0.76 15.62
C ASN A 56 20.99 1.47 14.35
N TYR A 57 20.63 0.93 13.18
CA TYR A 57 21.01 1.51 11.89
C TYR A 57 20.37 2.89 11.68
N LEU A 58 19.08 3.04 12.00
CA LEU A 58 18.40 4.34 12.01
C LEU A 58 19.09 5.36 12.93
N ILE A 59 19.50 4.95 14.13
CA ILE A 59 20.10 5.86 15.12
C ILE A 59 21.53 6.26 14.73
N THR A 60 22.30 5.32 14.21
CA THR A 60 23.74 5.51 13.96
C THR A 60 24.05 6.02 12.57
N ARG A 61 23.23 5.69 11.56
CA ARG A 61 23.42 6.05 10.15
C ARG A 61 22.08 6.41 9.48
N PRO A 62 21.41 7.49 9.93
CA PRO A 62 20.06 7.85 9.46
C PRO A 62 20.00 8.11 7.95
N ASP A 63 21.02 8.72 7.35
CA ASP A 63 21.02 9.03 5.92
C ASP A 63 21.09 7.76 5.05
N ASP A 64 21.91 6.80 5.45
CA ASP A 64 22.04 5.53 4.75
C ASP A 64 20.80 4.66 4.94
N PHE A 65 20.27 4.64 6.17
CA PHE A 65 18.99 4.02 6.47
C PHE A 65 17.87 4.57 5.59
N ASN A 66 17.80 5.90 5.43
CA ASN A 66 16.76 6.51 4.62
C ASN A 66 16.88 6.16 3.14
N LYS A 67 18.11 6.11 2.61
CA LYS A 67 18.36 5.68 1.23
C LYS A 67 17.97 4.22 0.99
N GLU A 68 18.20 3.35 1.97
CA GLU A 68 17.96 1.90 1.84
C GLU A 68 16.48 1.52 2.11
N TYR A 69 15.78 2.27 2.96
CA TYR A 69 14.49 1.84 3.50
C TYR A 69 13.33 2.84 3.39
N THR A 70 13.53 4.11 3.02
CA THR A 70 12.45 5.10 3.04
C THR A 70 11.64 5.14 1.76
N PHE A 71 12.26 5.34 0.59
CA PHE A 71 11.53 5.40 -0.68
C PHE A 71 11.69 4.10 -1.45
N ARG A 72 10.57 3.51 -1.84
CA ARG A 72 10.54 2.25 -2.59
C ARG A 72 9.50 2.31 -3.69
N SER A 73 9.70 1.45 -4.67
CA SER A 73 8.90 1.36 -5.90
C SER A 73 8.80 -0.10 -6.28
N TRP A 74 7.57 -0.61 -6.35
CA TRP A 74 7.27 -2.00 -6.64
C TRP A 74 6.30 -2.10 -7.80
N TRP A 75 6.41 -3.18 -8.57
CA TRP A 75 5.64 -3.38 -9.80
C TRP A 75 4.86 -4.69 -9.78
N ASN A 76 3.74 -4.72 -10.49
CA ASN A 76 2.94 -5.92 -10.77
C ASN A 76 2.64 -6.77 -9.52
N GLU A 77 3.03 -8.04 -9.52
CA GLU A 77 2.76 -9.01 -8.43
C GLU A 77 3.30 -8.54 -7.07
N GLU A 78 4.46 -7.91 -7.05
CA GLU A 78 5.04 -7.37 -5.82
C GLU A 78 4.23 -6.18 -5.30
N ALA A 79 3.80 -5.29 -6.21
CA ALA A 79 2.91 -4.18 -5.87
C ALA A 79 1.56 -4.66 -5.31
N ARG A 80 0.99 -5.72 -5.90
CA ARG A 80 -0.26 -6.36 -5.44
C ARG A 80 -0.13 -6.92 -4.03
N THR A 81 1.01 -7.55 -3.73
CA THR A 81 1.30 -8.14 -2.42
C THR A 81 1.53 -7.07 -1.35
N LEU A 82 2.18 -5.96 -1.72
CA LEU A 82 2.57 -4.91 -0.76
C LEU A 82 1.49 -3.86 -0.52
N PHE A 83 0.60 -3.63 -1.48
CA PHE A 83 -0.44 -2.60 -1.37
C PHE A 83 -1.31 -2.72 -0.09
N PRO A 84 -1.81 -3.91 0.31
CA PRO A 84 -2.60 -4.06 1.54
C PRO A 84 -1.86 -3.62 2.80
N LEU A 85 -0.55 -3.83 2.84
CA LEU A 85 0.30 -3.52 3.99
C LEU A 85 0.59 -2.04 4.06
N PHE A 86 0.81 -1.43 2.89
CA PHE A 86 0.90 0.01 2.76
C PHE A 86 -0.38 0.67 3.26
N LEU A 87 -1.54 0.12 2.88
CA LEU A 87 -2.82 0.62 3.34
C LEU A 87 -3.00 0.45 4.86
N ASP A 88 -2.64 -0.71 5.44
CA ASP A 88 -2.67 -0.96 6.90
C ASP A 88 -1.76 -0.01 7.68
N ALA A 89 -0.51 0.14 7.22
CA ALA A 89 0.43 1.08 7.81
C ALA A 89 -0.11 2.52 7.73
N TYR A 90 -0.61 2.93 6.56
CA TYR A 90 -1.21 4.24 6.35
C TYR A 90 -2.38 4.51 7.31
N GLY A 91 -3.28 3.53 7.49
CA GLY A 91 -4.41 3.63 8.41
C GLY A 91 -3.96 3.80 9.87
N ARG A 92 -2.98 3.01 10.31
CA ARG A 92 -2.39 3.12 11.66
C ARG A 92 -1.70 4.46 11.92
N ILE A 93 -1.00 4.99 10.91
CA ILE A 93 -0.24 6.25 11.02
C ILE A 93 -1.18 7.44 11.04
N THR A 94 -2.04 7.54 10.04
CA THR A 94 -2.85 8.74 9.84
C THR A 94 -4.04 8.79 10.79
N LYS A 95 -4.53 7.63 11.27
CA LYS A 95 -5.78 7.49 12.05
C LYS A 95 -7.01 8.11 11.40
N ASN A 96 -6.88 8.55 10.15
CA ASN A 96 -7.89 9.21 9.33
C ASN A 96 -8.44 8.25 8.26
N ALA A 97 -7.81 7.08 8.10
CA ALA A 97 -8.27 6.01 7.23
C ALA A 97 -8.61 4.76 8.05
N THR A 98 -9.77 4.19 7.79
CA THR A 98 -10.25 2.92 8.36
C THR A 98 -10.24 1.86 7.27
N ILE A 99 -9.69 0.68 7.58
CA ILE A 99 -9.73 -0.49 6.70
C ILE A 99 -10.89 -1.35 7.15
N GLY A 100 -11.90 -1.49 6.29
CA GLY A 100 -13.02 -2.42 6.48
C GLY A 100 -12.77 -3.72 5.73
N GLY A 101 -13.32 -4.82 6.22
CA GLY A 101 -13.43 -6.07 5.47
C GLY A 101 -14.67 -6.07 4.57
N TYR A 102 -14.64 -6.88 3.51
CA TYR A 102 -15.82 -7.18 2.70
C TYR A 102 -16.89 -7.90 3.55
N GLY A 103 -18.16 -7.49 3.43
CA GLY A 103 -19.29 -8.08 4.18
C GLY A 103 -19.47 -7.59 5.62
N GLY A 104 -18.79 -6.51 6.02
CA GLY A 104 -18.91 -5.93 7.36
C GLY A 104 -20.06 -4.92 7.54
N ASP A 105 -20.59 -4.36 6.44
CA ASP A 105 -21.67 -3.37 6.46
C ASP A 105 -22.65 -3.63 5.29
N PRO A 106 -23.83 -4.22 5.55
CA PRO A 106 -24.79 -4.62 4.53
C PRO A 106 -25.30 -3.46 3.67
N LEU A 107 -25.26 -2.22 4.17
CA LEU A 107 -25.70 -1.01 3.44
C LEU A 107 -24.62 -0.48 2.47
N LEU A 108 -23.38 -0.99 2.57
CA LEU A 108 -22.26 -0.65 1.69
C LEU A 108 -22.08 -1.66 0.54
N ASP A 109 -22.63 -2.86 0.69
CA ASP A 109 -22.45 -3.99 -0.23
C ASP A 109 -23.31 -3.90 -1.51
N ASP A 110 -24.31 -3.01 -1.57
CA ASP A 110 -25.31 -2.93 -2.65
C ASP A 110 -24.89 -2.17 -3.93
N MET A 111 -23.64 -1.69 -4.05
CA MET A 111 -23.17 -1.05 -5.29
C MET A 111 -22.16 -1.90 -6.07
N MET A 112 -22.48 -3.19 -6.25
CA MET A 112 -21.71 -4.15 -7.07
C MET A 112 -21.73 -3.85 -8.58
N GLU A 113 -22.46 -2.84 -9.05
CA GLU A 113 -22.84 -2.74 -10.47
C GLU A 113 -21.71 -2.46 -11.48
N ASN A 114 -20.44 -2.28 -11.07
CA ASN A 114 -19.34 -2.11 -12.04
C ASN A 114 -18.03 -2.82 -11.64
N VAL A 115 -18.10 -3.84 -10.78
CA VAL A 115 -16.92 -4.67 -10.53
C VAL A 115 -16.70 -5.53 -11.77
N LEU A 116 -15.58 -5.32 -12.47
CA LEU A 116 -15.06 -6.29 -13.44
C LEU A 116 -14.79 -7.58 -12.65
N HIS A 117 -15.77 -8.48 -12.65
CA HIS A 117 -15.65 -9.79 -12.02
C HIS A 117 -14.59 -10.59 -12.77
N SER A 118 -13.40 -10.68 -12.18
CA SER A 118 -12.45 -11.75 -12.45
C SER A 118 -12.71 -12.79 -11.37
N GLU A 119 -13.20 -13.97 -11.75
CA GLU A 119 -13.61 -15.05 -10.82
C GLU A 119 -12.46 -15.52 -9.90
N ASN A 120 -11.22 -15.07 -10.13
CA ASN A 120 -10.02 -15.45 -9.39
C ASN A 120 -9.23 -14.28 -8.79
N ASP A 121 -9.69 -13.03 -8.86
CA ASP A 121 -8.98 -11.89 -8.28
C ASP A 121 -9.60 -11.40 -6.97
N ASP A 122 -8.76 -11.20 -5.95
CA ASP A 122 -9.12 -10.42 -4.77
C ASP A 122 -9.57 -9.01 -5.20
N VAL A 123 -10.76 -8.58 -4.77
CA VAL A 123 -11.29 -7.25 -5.07
C VAL A 123 -11.04 -6.32 -3.89
N TYR A 124 -10.33 -5.22 -4.14
CA TYR A 124 -10.16 -4.15 -3.16
C TYR A 124 -11.35 -3.21 -3.18
N HIS A 125 -11.89 -2.94 -1.99
CA HIS A 125 -12.94 -1.96 -1.76
C HIS A 125 -12.40 -0.80 -0.92
N VAL A 126 -12.29 0.38 -1.53
CA VAL A 126 -11.81 1.60 -0.88
C VAL A 126 -13.00 2.54 -0.68
N THR A 127 -13.39 2.75 0.58
CA THR A 127 -14.36 3.78 0.95
C THR A 127 -13.63 5.06 1.34
N LEU A 128 -13.88 6.14 0.61
CA LEU A 128 -13.34 7.45 0.92
C LEU A 128 -14.28 8.15 1.90
N LEU A 129 -13.77 8.50 3.09
CA LEU A 129 -14.53 9.20 4.11
C LEU A 129 -14.21 10.71 4.11
N ARG A 130 -15.24 11.54 4.27
CA ARG A 130 -15.09 12.99 4.56
C ARG A 130 -15.66 13.32 5.92
N ARG A 131 -15.16 14.40 6.52
CA ARG A 131 -15.83 15.02 7.67
C ARG A 131 -17.07 15.78 7.19
N ARG A 132 -18.17 15.73 7.93
CA ARG A 132 -19.30 16.66 7.70
C ARG A 132 -18.87 18.08 8.05
N TYR A 133 -19.58 19.06 7.50
CA TYR A 133 -19.45 20.46 7.91
C TYR A 133 -19.62 20.57 9.42
N PHE A 134 -18.81 21.42 10.04
CA PHE A 134 -18.80 21.68 11.48
C PHE A 134 -20.21 21.97 12.02
N PRO A 135 -20.58 21.52 13.24
CA PRO A 135 -19.83 20.66 14.16
C PRO A 135 -20.06 19.18 13.82
N TRP A 136 -19.58 18.24 14.64
CA TRP A 136 -19.96 16.81 14.70
C TRP A 136 -18.88 15.77 14.32
N PRO A 137 -18.87 14.64 15.05
CA PRO A 137 -17.71 13.82 15.36
C PRO A 137 -17.57 12.56 14.49
N THR A 138 -18.43 12.39 13.48
CA THR A 138 -18.55 11.17 12.69
C THR A 138 -18.14 11.41 11.23
N TYR A 139 -17.35 10.46 10.71
CA TYR A 139 -16.98 10.43 9.31
C TYR A 139 -18.18 9.97 8.46
N VAL A 140 -18.36 10.56 7.27
CA VAL A 140 -19.38 10.15 6.30
C VAL A 140 -18.72 9.72 5.00
N ALA A 141 -19.29 8.73 4.32
CA ALA A 141 -18.82 8.35 2.99
C ALA A 141 -18.89 9.54 2.02
N SER A 142 -17.81 9.75 1.28
CA SER A 142 -17.62 10.80 0.27
C SER A 142 -17.43 10.23 -1.13
N GLY A 143 -17.04 8.97 -1.23
CA GLY A 143 -16.86 8.23 -2.47
C GLY A 143 -16.51 6.78 -2.19
N ARG A 144 -16.62 5.94 -3.21
CA ARG A 144 -16.28 4.51 -3.16
C ARG A 144 -15.55 4.14 -4.44
N LEU A 145 -14.58 3.26 -4.33
CA LEU A 145 -13.82 2.72 -5.45
C LEU A 145 -13.60 1.23 -5.23
N SER A 146 -13.98 0.42 -6.20
CA SER A 146 -13.77 -1.02 -6.19
C SER A 146 -12.93 -1.41 -7.39
N PHE A 147 -11.93 -2.27 -7.21
CA PHE A 147 -11.07 -2.73 -8.30
C PHE A 147 -10.42 -4.09 -8.00
N PRO A 148 -10.21 -4.94 -9.02
CA PRO A 148 -9.49 -6.19 -8.84
C PRO A 148 -8.01 -5.94 -8.54
N SER A 149 -7.40 -6.77 -7.70
CA SER A 149 -5.98 -6.67 -7.37
C SER A 149 -5.09 -6.76 -8.62
N SER A 150 -5.51 -7.53 -9.64
CA SER A 150 -4.78 -7.70 -10.90
C SER A 150 -4.51 -6.40 -11.66
N ILE A 151 -5.33 -5.36 -11.51
CA ILE A 151 -5.08 -4.10 -12.22
C ILE A 151 -4.03 -3.22 -11.54
N ILE A 152 -3.55 -3.59 -10.34
CA ILE A 152 -2.43 -2.89 -9.69
C ILE A 152 -1.16 -3.17 -10.48
N GLU A 153 -0.58 -2.09 -10.99
CA GLU A 153 0.66 -2.12 -11.78
C GLU A 153 1.84 -1.62 -10.97
N HIS A 154 1.63 -0.65 -10.08
CA HIS A 154 2.74 0.02 -9.40
C HIS A 154 2.32 0.60 -8.04
N VAL A 155 3.20 0.46 -7.05
CA VAL A 155 3.13 1.16 -5.76
C VAL A 155 4.47 1.84 -5.52
N ALA A 156 4.47 3.13 -5.24
CA ALA A 156 5.70 3.85 -4.90
C ALA A 156 5.51 4.92 -3.83
N GLY A 157 6.53 5.10 -3.00
CA GLY A 157 6.57 6.12 -1.95
C GLY A 157 6.82 5.55 -0.57
N THR A 158 6.42 6.33 0.43
CA THR A 158 6.48 5.98 1.85
C THR A 158 5.08 5.59 2.33
N VAL A 159 4.97 4.81 3.41
CA VAL A 159 3.68 4.36 3.96
C VAL A 159 2.68 5.49 4.28
N ASP A 160 3.16 6.72 4.53
CA ASP A 160 2.35 7.91 4.81
C ASP A 160 2.20 8.85 3.59
N ASN A 161 2.95 8.58 2.51
CA ASN A 161 2.95 9.33 1.27
C ASN A 161 3.31 8.43 0.08
N PHE A 162 2.33 7.69 -0.45
CA PHE A 162 2.52 6.77 -1.58
C PHE A 162 1.49 6.96 -2.68
N VAL A 163 1.84 6.48 -3.87
CA VAL A 163 0.98 6.38 -5.03
C VAL A 163 0.73 4.91 -5.35
N LEU A 164 -0.53 4.58 -5.60
CA LEU A 164 -0.96 3.37 -6.27
C LEU A 164 -1.29 3.74 -7.72
N MET A 165 -0.70 3.05 -8.68
CA MET A 165 -1.04 3.18 -10.10
C MET A 165 -1.65 1.88 -10.59
N THR A 166 -2.75 2.04 -11.32
CA THR A 166 -3.45 0.96 -12.02
C THR A 166 -3.55 1.31 -13.49
N SER A 167 -3.92 0.33 -14.32
CA SER A 167 -4.18 0.56 -15.75
C SER A 167 -5.30 1.57 -16.04
N ILE A 168 -6.15 1.89 -15.05
CA ILE A 168 -7.36 2.71 -15.22
C ILE A 168 -7.30 4.03 -14.43
N PHE A 169 -6.64 4.05 -13.28
CA PHE A 169 -6.57 5.20 -12.38
C PHE A 169 -5.34 5.17 -11.48
N ASN A 170 -5.02 6.32 -10.90
CA ASN A 170 -3.99 6.46 -9.87
C ASN A 170 -4.62 6.96 -8.57
N ILE A 171 -4.22 6.39 -7.42
CA ILE A 171 -4.59 6.86 -6.10
C ILE A 171 -3.35 7.39 -5.41
N ARG A 172 -3.37 8.65 -4.97
CA ARG A 172 -2.32 9.24 -4.14
C ARG A 172 -2.80 9.31 -2.70
N PHE A 173 -2.07 8.67 -1.81
CA PHE A 173 -2.24 8.71 -0.38
C PHE A 173 -1.22 9.68 0.18
N GLY A 174 -1.66 10.75 0.81
CA GLY A 174 -0.81 11.67 1.56
C GLY A 174 -1.35 11.84 2.97
N HIS A 175 -0.51 12.33 3.89
CA HIS A 175 -0.83 12.40 5.32
C HIS A 175 -2.23 12.95 5.67
N ASN A 176 -2.70 13.94 4.90
CA ASN A 176 -3.98 14.63 5.14
C ASN A 176 -4.99 14.49 3.99
N PHE A 177 -4.66 13.76 2.93
CA PHE A 177 -5.53 13.68 1.75
C PHE A 177 -5.38 12.35 1.03
N VAL A 178 -6.47 11.92 0.40
CA VAL A 178 -6.43 10.86 -0.61
C VAL A 178 -7.00 11.44 -1.89
N ARG A 179 -6.28 11.28 -3.01
CA ARG A 179 -6.71 11.78 -4.32
C ARG A 179 -6.74 10.65 -5.34
N VAL A 180 -7.91 10.40 -5.92
CA VAL A 180 -8.08 9.51 -7.08
C VAL A 180 -8.00 10.36 -8.35
N SER A 181 -7.21 9.91 -9.33
CA SER A 181 -7.08 10.55 -10.63
C SER A 181 -7.28 9.50 -11.72
N ILE A 182 -8.27 9.71 -12.59
CA ILE A 182 -8.45 8.89 -13.79
C ILE A 182 -7.64 9.60 -14.89
N PRO A 183 -6.56 9.01 -15.44
CA PRO A 183 -5.90 9.56 -16.61
C PRO A 183 -6.94 9.76 -17.70
N GLY A 184 -7.15 11.01 -18.10
CA GLY A 184 -8.21 11.35 -19.04
C GLY A 184 -8.10 10.50 -20.30
N LYS A 185 -9.21 9.90 -20.74
CA LYS A 185 -9.39 9.64 -22.17
C LYS A 185 -8.95 10.91 -22.87
N ARG A 186 -7.97 10.83 -23.78
CA ARG A 186 -7.71 11.93 -24.71
C ARG A 186 -9.07 12.35 -25.23
N GLU A 187 -9.49 13.57 -24.94
CA GLU A 187 -10.62 14.15 -25.63
C GLU A 187 -10.25 14.03 -27.11
N GLU A 188 -10.93 13.14 -27.82
CA GLU A 188 -10.99 13.25 -29.26
C GLU A 188 -11.50 14.66 -29.50
N LYS A 189 -10.59 15.53 -29.95
CA LYS A 189 -10.99 16.84 -30.44
C LYS A 189 -12.06 16.56 -31.49
N HIS A 190 -13.31 16.85 -31.14
CA HIS A 190 -14.38 16.96 -32.12
C HIS A 190 -13.94 18.04 -33.11
N ASN A 191 -13.29 17.62 -34.20
CA ASN A 191 -13.15 18.41 -35.41
C ASN A 191 -14.55 18.52 -36.03
N ASN A 192 -15.42 19.33 -35.42
CA ASN A 192 -16.45 20.01 -36.19
C ASN A 192 -15.80 21.29 -36.73
N GLY A 193 -14.87 21.06 -37.66
CA GLY A 193 -14.43 22.08 -38.59
C GLY A 193 -15.63 22.46 -39.43
N MET A 194 -16.06 23.71 -39.25
CA MET A 194 -16.88 24.51 -40.14
C MET A 194 -16.81 24.03 -41.61
N ASN A 195 -17.90 23.47 -42.12
CA ASN A 195 -18.27 23.70 -43.51
C ASN A 195 -19.02 25.04 -43.53
N ALA A 196 -18.25 26.11 -43.64
CA ALA A 196 -18.73 27.37 -44.16
C ALA A 196 -18.11 27.50 -45.55
N ASP A 197 -18.77 26.89 -46.54
CA ASP A 197 -18.65 27.21 -47.96
C ASP A 197 -19.79 26.48 -48.69
N GLN A 198 -20.94 27.17 -48.79
CA GLN A 198 -21.88 27.16 -49.92
C GLN A 198 -23.00 28.18 -49.70
#